data_AF-A0A1M7D972-F1
#
_entry.id   AF-A0A1M7D972-F1
#
_cell.length_a   1.000
_cell.length_b   1.000
_cell.length_c   1.000
_cell.angle_alpha   90.00
_cell.angle_beta   90.00
_cell.angle_gamma   90.00
#
_symmetry.space_group_name_H-M   'P 1'
#
loop_
_entity.id
_entity.type
_entity.pdbx_description
1 polymer ?
#
loop_
_entity_poly.entity_id
_entity_poly.type
_entity_poly.pdbx_seq_one_letter_code
_entity_poly.pdbx_strand_id
1 'polypeptide(L)'
;MISRTAFPVLLACGLLMACNPDRPSAVTDPEIVQTLQEAPPGAPPGTCWGKDTAPAVIETETRQVLMQPAQVLDDGTVVQPAIYKTETHQAILRERKVTWFQTPCARELTPDFVASLQRALKVRGHYRGPVTGRMEPRTRAAIRAFQAPQGLDSGILSLATARQLGLAVVADPQSPD
;
A
#
# COMPACT_ATOMS: atom_id res chain seq x y z
N MET A 1 -68.28 13.54 26.00
CA MET A 1 -67.86 14.12 27.30
C MET A 1 -67.62 12.98 28.28
N ILE A 2 -66.67 13.16 29.20
CA ILE A 2 -66.10 12.20 30.20
C ILE A 2 -64.94 11.37 29.63
N SER A 3 -63.82 11.15 30.33
CA SER A 3 -62.85 12.03 31.00
C SER A 3 -61.67 11.09 31.32
N ARG A 4 -60.45 11.64 31.23
CA ARG A 4 -59.15 11.04 31.50
C ARG A 4 -59.05 10.39 32.89
N THR A 5 -58.24 9.34 33.01
CA THR A 5 -57.17 9.25 34.03
C THR A 5 -56.13 8.20 33.63
N ALA A 6 -54.86 8.61 33.62
CA ALA A 6 -53.68 7.78 33.39
C ALA A 6 -52.99 7.53 34.74
N PHE A 7 -52.62 6.27 34.99
CA PHE A 7 -51.84 5.83 36.14
C PHE A 7 -50.34 5.88 35.81
N PRO A 8 -49.48 6.52 36.62
CA PRO A 8 -48.05 6.28 36.57
C PRO A 8 -47.66 5.24 37.64
N VAL A 9 -46.99 4.17 37.21
CA VAL A 9 -46.36 3.17 38.06
C VAL A 9 -44.86 3.46 38.17
N LEU A 10 -44.37 3.35 39.41
CA LEU A 10 -42.99 3.42 39.89
C LEU A 10 -41.94 2.69 39.03
N LEU A 11 -40.69 3.19 39.03
CA LEU A 11 -39.53 2.35 39.38
C LEU A 11 -38.29 3.19 39.74
N ALA A 12 -37.66 2.83 40.86
CA ALA A 12 -36.41 3.36 41.39
C ALA A 12 -35.19 2.78 40.66
N CYS A 13 -34.09 3.54 40.56
CA CYS A 13 -32.75 2.97 40.38
C CYS A 13 -31.69 3.96 40.89
N GLY A 14 -31.09 3.66 42.04
CA GLY A 14 -29.85 4.28 42.48
C GLY A 14 -28.66 3.61 41.80
N LEU A 15 -27.70 4.40 41.30
CA LEU A 15 -26.39 3.93 40.89
C LEU A 15 -25.31 4.94 41.32
N LEU A 16 -24.47 4.43 42.23
CA LEU A 16 -23.15 4.83 42.69
C LEU A 16 -22.36 5.78 41.77
N MET A 17 -21.99 6.94 42.30
CA MET A 17 -20.83 7.70 41.83
C MET A 17 -19.55 7.00 42.32
N ALA A 18 -18.75 6.49 41.39
CA ALA A 18 -17.35 6.15 41.61
C ALA A 18 -16.49 6.98 40.67
N CYS A 19 -15.76 7.96 41.21
CA CYS A 19 -14.62 8.57 40.55
C CYS A 19 -13.41 7.63 40.72
N ASN A 20 -12.67 7.37 39.64
CA ASN A 20 -11.28 6.94 39.77
C ASN A 20 -10.42 7.71 38.76
N PRO A 21 -9.75 8.80 39.16
CA PRO A 21 -8.83 9.55 38.31
C PRO A 21 -7.42 8.97 38.48
N ASP A 22 -7.20 7.74 38.04
CA ASP A 22 -5.85 7.19 37.88
C ASP A 22 -5.90 6.10 36.80
N ARG A 23 -5.88 6.54 35.54
CA ARG A 23 -5.43 5.70 34.44
C ARG A 23 -3.92 5.89 34.33
N PRO A 24 -3.07 4.88 34.62
CA PRO A 24 -1.68 4.97 34.24
C PRO A 24 -1.58 5.16 32.74
N SER A 25 -0.75 6.13 32.36
CA SER A 25 -0.52 6.62 31.00
C SER A 25 -0.51 5.50 29.97
N ALA A 26 -1.30 5.68 28.91
CA ALA A 26 -1.14 4.91 27.69
C ALA A 26 0.34 4.96 27.29
N VAL A 27 0.93 3.79 27.12
CA VAL A 27 2.22 3.62 26.46
C VAL A 27 2.13 4.41 25.16
N THR A 28 2.89 5.49 25.05
CA THR A 28 3.17 6.11 23.77
C THR A 28 3.95 5.09 22.98
N ASP A 29 3.23 4.29 22.20
CA ASP A 29 3.81 3.65 21.03
C ASP A 29 4.58 4.73 20.27
N PRO A 30 5.85 4.49 19.90
CA PRO A 30 6.54 5.42 19.03
C PRO A 30 5.73 5.45 17.74
N GLU A 31 5.03 6.57 17.56
CA GLU A 31 4.29 6.91 16.36
C GLU A 31 5.21 6.59 15.19
N ILE A 32 4.91 5.50 14.48
CA ILE A 32 5.55 5.18 13.21
C ILE A 32 5.18 6.37 12.33
N VAL A 33 6.05 7.36 12.27
CA VAL A 33 5.90 8.54 11.43
C VAL A 33 5.83 8.00 10.02
N GLN A 34 4.61 7.85 9.50
CA GLN A 34 4.40 7.65 8.09
C GLN A 34 4.81 8.96 7.45
N THR A 35 6.10 9.11 7.15
CA THR A 35 6.59 10.23 6.38
C THR A 35 5.88 10.14 5.03
N LEU A 36 4.83 10.94 4.87
CA LEU A 36 4.13 11.20 3.63
C LEU A 36 5.06 12.05 2.75
N GLN A 37 6.21 11.49 2.42
CA GLN A 37 7.15 12.11 1.52
C GLN A 37 6.46 12.20 0.17
N GLU A 38 6.27 13.42 -0.31
CA GLU A 38 5.59 13.75 -1.57
C GLU A 38 6.53 13.60 -2.78
N ALA A 39 7.84 13.72 -2.56
CA ALA A 39 8.87 13.67 -3.60
C ALA A 39 10.18 13.02 -3.10
N PRO A 40 11.00 12.42 -3.98
CA PRO A 40 12.29 11.87 -3.60
C PRO A 40 13.27 12.96 -3.13
N PRO A 41 14.26 12.62 -2.28
CA PRO A 41 15.31 13.56 -1.89
C PRO A 41 16.02 14.16 -3.12
N GLY A 42 16.18 15.50 -3.14
CA GLY A 42 16.84 16.21 -4.24
C GLY A 42 15.97 16.45 -5.49
N ALA A 43 14.65 16.25 -5.41
CA ALA A 43 13.74 16.57 -6.50
C ALA A 43 13.83 18.06 -6.91
N PRO A 44 13.93 18.38 -8.22
CA PRO A 44 13.94 19.77 -8.69
C PRO A 44 12.64 20.51 -8.32
N PRO A 45 12.71 21.82 -8.05
CA PRO A 45 11.51 22.61 -7.74
C PRO A 45 10.53 22.59 -8.92
N GLY A 46 9.23 22.68 -8.61
CA GLY A 46 8.16 22.69 -9.62
C GLY A 46 7.82 21.33 -10.25
N THR A 47 8.58 20.26 -9.92
CA THR A 47 8.29 18.89 -10.37
C THR A 47 7.34 18.16 -9.42
N CYS A 48 6.46 17.33 -9.98
CA CYS A 48 5.53 16.50 -9.21
C CYS A 48 5.88 15.02 -9.33
N TRP A 49 5.72 14.27 -8.25
CA TRP A 49 6.22 12.91 -8.12
C TRP A 49 5.14 11.94 -7.66
N GLY A 50 5.14 10.75 -8.26
CA GLY A 50 4.42 9.59 -7.80
C GLY A 50 5.37 8.60 -7.15
N LYS A 51 4.83 7.80 -6.23
CA LYS A 51 5.54 6.71 -5.57
C LYS A 51 4.79 5.40 -5.80
N ASP A 52 5.49 4.40 -6.30
CA ASP A 52 5.02 3.02 -6.31
C ASP A 52 5.83 2.21 -5.28
N THR A 53 5.16 1.33 -4.52
CA THR A 53 5.80 0.53 -3.48
C THR A 53 5.44 -0.93 -3.67
N ALA A 54 6.40 -1.70 -4.20
CA ALA A 54 6.29 -3.15 -4.25
C ALA A 54 6.60 -3.70 -2.85
N PRO A 55 5.69 -4.49 -2.24
CA PRO A 55 5.91 -5.05 -0.92
C PRO A 55 7.02 -6.11 -0.94
N ALA A 56 7.62 -6.34 0.22
CA ALA A 56 8.50 -7.48 0.41
C ALA A 56 7.68 -8.78 0.36
N VAL A 57 8.27 -9.84 -0.17
CA VAL A 57 7.74 -11.20 -0.10
C VAL A 57 8.62 -11.98 0.86
N ILE A 58 8.04 -12.43 1.97
CA ILE A 58 8.69 -13.25 2.98
C ILE A 58 8.08 -14.66 2.95
N GLU A 59 8.91 -15.67 3.12
CA GLU A 59 8.50 -17.07 3.25
C GLU A 59 9.07 -17.66 4.55
N THR A 60 8.35 -18.61 5.13
CA THR A 60 8.78 -19.33 6.31
C THR A 60 9.47 -20.62 5.88
N GLU A 61 10.79 -20.69 6.06
CA GLU A 61 11.58 -21.87 5.74
C GLU A 61 11.78 -22.72 7.00
N THR A 62 11.35 -23.98 6.96
CA THR A 62 11.62 -24.97 8.01
C THR A 62 12.72 -25.92 7.56
N ARG A 63 13.81 -26.01 8.32
CA ARG A 63 14.95 -26.89 8.08
C ARG A 63 15.18 -27.83 9.26
N GLN A 64 15.48 -29.10 8.99
CA GLN A 64 16.05 -30.01 9.99
C GLN A 64 17.56 -29.81 10.02
N VAL A 65 18.08 -29.38 11.16
CA VAL A 65 19.52 -29.19 11.40
C VAL A 65 20.01 -30.39 12.20
N LEU A 66 21.01 -31.11 11.67
CA LEU A 66 21.66 -32.21 12.38
C LEU A 66 22.48 -31.63 13.54
N MET A 67 22.06 -31.90 14.77
CA MET A 67 22.75 -31.44 15.98
C MET A 67 23.85 -32.42 16.37
N GLN A 68 23.58 -33.72 16.22
CA GLN A 68 24.53 -34.78 16.54
C GLN A 68 24.39 -35.91 15.52
N PRO A 69 25.49 -36.35 14.88
CA PRO A 69 25.45 -37.48 13.97
C PRO A 69 25.15 -38.79 14.72
N ALA A 70 24.67 -39.80 13.99
CA ALA A 70 24.51 -41.14 14.55
C ALA A 70 25.87 -41.75 14.92
N GLN A 71 25.92 -42.49 16.02
CA GLN A 71 27.07 -43.30 16.40
C GLN A 71 26.85 -44.73 15.92
N VAL A 72 27.79 -45.24 15.13
CA VAL A 72 27.70 -46.55 14.46
C VAL A 72 29.00 -47.32 14.69
N LEU A 73 28.91 -48.61 15.02
CA LEU A 73 30.05 -49.51 15.17
C LEU A 73 30.59 -49.97 13.80
N ASP A 74 31.79 -50.56 13.80
CA ASP A 74 32.44 -51.06 12.58
C ASP A 74 31.65 -52.18 11.87
N ASP A 75 30.79 -52.89 12.61
CA ASP A 75 29.90 -53.92 12.07
C ASP A 75 28.58 -53.37 11.47
N GLY A 76 28.39 -52.04 11.51
CA GLY A 76 27.21 -51.36 11.00
C GLY A 76 26.07 -51.19 12.02
N THR A 77 26.22 -51.66 13.26
CA THR A 77 25.20 -51.51 14.31
C THR A 77 25.13 -50.06 14.80
N VAL A 78 23.93 -49.46 14.78
CA VAL A 78 23.68 -48.09 15.28
C VAL A 78 23.51 -48.11 16.80
N VAL A 79 24.44 -47.48 17.52
CA VAL A 79 24.43 -47.40 18.99
C VAL A 79 23.60 -46.20 19.47
N GLN A 80 23.65 -45.10 18.72
CA GLN A 80 22.85 -43.90 19.01
C GLN A 80 22.39 -43.28 17.69
N PRO A 81 21.08 -43.01 17.51
CA PRO A 81 20.59 -42.37 16.31
C PRO A 81 21.02 -40.90 16.25
N ALA A 82 21.00 -40.33 15.05
CA ALA A 82 21.22 -38.91 14.86
C ALA A 82 20.14 -38.07 15.57
N ILE A 83 20.57 -36.96 16.18
CA ILE A 83 19.68 -35.98 16.81
C ILE A 83 19.54 -34.78 15.88
N TYR A 84 18.31 -34.46 15.51
CA TYR A 84 17.96 -33.31 14.68
C TYR A 84 17.22 -32.25 15.49
N LYS A 85 17.38 -31.00 15.09
CA LYS A 85 16.60 -29.86 15.56
C LYS A 85 15.84 -29.27 14.39
N THR A 86 14.54 -29.08 14.56
CA THR A 86 13.75 -28.31 13.61
C THR A 86 13.97 -26.83 13.87
N GLU A 87 14.44 -26.11 12.85
CA GLU A 87 14.57 -24.67 12.89
C GLU A 87 13.67 -24.02 11.85
N THR A 88 12.98 -22.96 12.25
CA THR A 88 12.09 -22.18 11.39
C THR A 88 12.61 -20.77 11.31
N HIS A 89 12.89 -20.29 10.10
CA HIS A 89 13.44 -18.97 9.84
C HIS A 89 12.60 -18.24 8.78
N GLN A 90 12.53 -16.91 8.86
CA GLN A 90 11.88 -16.09 7.84
C GLN A 90 12.89 -15.73 6.75
N ALA A 91 12.67 -16.22 5.54
CA ALA A 91 13.47 -15.89 4.36
C ALA A 91 12.82 -14.73 3.60
N ILE A 92 13.56 -13.65 3.37
CA ILE A 92 13.11 -12.55 2.51
C ILE A 92 13.37 -12.95 1.06
N LEU A 93 12.37 -13.50 0.39
CA LEU A 93 12.47 -13.89 -1.03
C LEU A 93 12.60 -12.67 -1.95
N ARG A 94 11.93 -11.58 -1.59
CA ARG A 94 11.99 -10.32 -2.32
C ARG A 94 11.92 -9.16 -1.36
N GLU A 95 12.86 -8.24 -1.50
CA GLU A 95 12.85 -7.01 -0.73
C GLU A 95 11.74 -6.07 -1.19
N ARG A 96 11.30 -5.23 -0.25
CA ARG A 96 10.41 -4.11 -0.55
C ARG A 96 11.16 -3.12 -1.44
N LYS A 97 10.57 -2.73 -2.56
CA LYS A 97 11.14 -1.74 -3.48
C LYS A 97 10.22 -0.53 -3.60
N VAL A 98 10.80 0.65 -3.42
CA VAL A 98 10.11 1.94 -3.63
C VAL A 98 10.63 2.54 -4.92
N THR A 99 9.74 2.84 -5.86
CA THR A 99 10.05 3.46 -7.14
C THR A 99 9.42 4.84 -7.20
N TRP A 100 10.25 5.87 -7.33
CA TRP A 100 9.83 7.25 -7.56
C TRP A 100 9.83 7.57 -9.05
N PHE A 101 8.82 8.27 -9.51
CA PHE A 101 8.72 8.71 -10.91
C PHE A 101 7.99 10.04 -10.99
N GLN A 102 8.31 10.85 -11.99
CA GLN A 102 7.58 12.11 -12.21
C GLN A 102 6.17 11.82 -12.72
N THR A 103 5.21 12.65 -12.31
CA THR A 103 3.81 12.65 -12.76
C THR A 103 3.46 14.07 -13.20
N PRO A 104 2.52 14.25 -14.14
CA PRO A 104 1.89 15.56 -14.32
C PRO A 104 1.38 16.10 -12.97
N CYS A 105 1.61 17.39 -12.73
CA CYS A 105 1.19 18.04 -11.51
C CYS A 105 -0.34 18.07 -11.39
N ALA A 106 -0.87 18.13 -10.16
CA ALA A 106 -2.32 18.15 -9.93
C ALA A 106 -3.05 19.29 -10.68
N ARG A 107 -2.39 20.44 -10.84
CA ARG A 107 -2.87 21.59 -11.63
C ARG A 107 -3.06 21.29 -13.13
N GLU A 108 -2.29 20.36 -13.68
CA GLU A 108 -2.36 19.95 -15.09
C GLU A 108 -3.38 18.82 -15.31
N LEU A 109 -3.75 18.07 -14.26
CA LEU A 109 -4.72 16.97 -14.30
C LEU A 109 -6.18 17.49 -14.33
N THR A 110 -6.46 18.40 -15.25
CA THR A 110 -7.79 18.96 -15.49
C THR A 110 -8.77 17.92 -16.02
N PRO A 111 -10.10 18.16 -15.95
CA PRO A 111 -11.07 17.24 -16.54
C PRO A 111 -10.85 16.95 -18.03
N ASP A 112 -10.44 17.95 -18.80
CA ASP A 112 -10.14 17.80 -20.22
C ASP A 112 -8.88 16.96 -20.48
N PHE A 113 -7.85 17.14 -19.64
CA PHE A 113 -6.66 16.30 -19.67
C PHE A 113 -7.02 14.84 -19.37
N VAL A 114 -7.80 14.60 -18.31
CA VAL A 114 -8.22 13.25 -17.93
C VAL A 114 -9.13 12.62 -19.00
N ALA A 115 -9.99 13.41 -19.65
CA ALA A 115 -10.81 12.94 -20.75
C ALA A 115 -9.94 12.53 -21.95
N SER A 116 -8.89 13.29 -22.25
CA SER A 116 -7.90 12.97 -23.28
C SER A 116 -7.12 11.70 -22.94
N LEU A 117 -6.73 11.53 -21.67
CA LEU A 117 -6.13 10.31 -21.15
C LEU A 117 -7.03 9.09 -21.33
N GLN A 118 -8.30 9.19 -20.93
CA GLN A 118 -9.28 8.12 -21.08
C GLN A 118 -9.48 7.74 -22.55
N ARG A 119 -9.53 8.71 -23.47
CA ARG A 119 -9.57 8.46 -24.93
C ARG A 119 -8.31 7.74 -25.41
N ALA A 120 -7.13 8.23 -25.04
CA ALA A 120 -5.86 7.65 -25.45
C ALA A 120 -5.69 6.18 -24.97
N LEU A 121 -6.11 5.90 -23.74
CA LEU A 121 -6.13 4.54 -23.17
C LEU A 121 -7.19 3.66 -23.83
N LYS A 122 -8.33 4.23 -24.23
CA LYS A 122 -9.40 3.50 -24.92
C LYS A 122 -8.98 3.07 -26.33
N VAL A 123 -8.34 3.96 -27.09
CA VAL A 123 -7.79 3.65 -28.42
C VAL A 123 -6.76 2.52 -28.36
N ARG A 124 -5.96 2.48 -27.28
CA ARG A 124 -4.96 1.43 -27.04
C ARG A 124 -5.54 0.17 -26.38
N GLY A 125 -6.86 0.09 -26.18
CA GLY A 125 -7.53 -1.10 -25.64
C GLY A 125 -7.46 -1.29 -24.12
N HIS A 126 -6.87 -0.35 -23.37
CA HIS A 126 -6.71 -0.45 -21.91
C HIS A 126 -7.91 0.12 -21.13
N TYR A 127 -8.74 0.96 -21.75
CA TYR A 127 -9.91 1.57 -21.09
C TYR A 127 -11.21 1.29 -21.85
N ARG A 128 -12.18 0.66 -21.19
CA ARG A 128 -13.49 0.32 -21.80
C ARG A 128 -14.66 1.16 -21.26
N GLY A 129 -14.37 2.21 -20.48
CA GLY A 129 -15.39 3.03 -19.83
C GLY A 129 -15.89 4.22 -20.65
N PRO A 130 -16.87 4.97 -20.10
CA PRO A 130 -17.24 6.29 -20.60
C PRO A 130 -16.11 7.29 -20.37
N VAL A 131 -15.98 8.28 -21.24
CA VAL A 131 -15.00 9.37 -21.06
C VAL A 131 -15.64 10.41 -20.14
N THR A 132 -15.33 10.33 -18.85
CA THR A 132 -15.93 11.17 -17.80
C THR A 132 -15.10 12.41 -17.47
N GLY A 133 -13.83 12.45 -17.87
CA GLY A 133 -12.88 13.48 -17.42
C GLY A 133 -12.53 13.38 -15.93
N ARG A 134 -12.92 12.28 -15.26
CA ARG A 134 -12.66 12.06 -13.84
C ARG A 134 -11.65 10.93 -13.63
N MET A 135 -10.70 11.15 -12.73
CA MET A 135 -9.68 10.15 -12.39
C MET A 135 -10.28 9.07 -11.48
N GLU A 136 -11.12 8.22 -12.04
CA GLU A 136 -11.86 7.16 -11.35
C GLU A 136 -11.03 5.88 -11.19
N PRO A 137 -11.43 4.94 -10.32
CA PRO A 137 -10.72 3.67 -10.15
C PRO A 137 -10.49 2.90 -11.46
N ARG A 138 -11.46 2.93 -12.38
CA ARG A 138 -11.33 2.32 -13.70
C ARG A 138 -10.26 2.99 -14.57
N THR A 139 -10.13 4.31 -14.48
CA THR A 139 -9.07 5.06 -15.18
C THR A 139 -7.70 4.68 -14.60
N ARG A 140 -7.57 4.63 -13.26
CA ARG A 140 -6.34 4.18 -12.59
C ARG A 140 -5.95 2.74 -12.92
N ALA A 141 -6.92 1.84 -13.01
CA ALA A 141 -6.67 0.46 -13.44
C ALA A 141 -6.17 0.38 -14.90
N ALA A 142 -6.72 1.20 -15.79
CA ALA A 142 -6.26 1.28 -17.18
C ALA A 142 -4.86 1.87 -17.29
N ILE A 143 -4.53 2.90 -16.50
CA ILE A 143 -3.17 3.45 -16.40
C ILE A 143 -2.20 2.34 -15.96
N ARG A 144 -2.50 1.64 -14.87
CA ARG A 144 -1.69 0.52 -14.36
C ARG A 144 -1.46 -0.54 -15.43
N ALA A 145 -2.52 -0.98 -16.11
CA ALA A 145 -2.43 -1.98 -17.17
C ALA A 145 -1.55 -1.52 -18.36
N PHE A 146 -1.53 -0.22 -18.67
CA PHE A 146 -0.66 0.32 -19.73
C PHE A 146 0.81 0.45 -19.28
N GLN A 147 1.04 0.72 -18.00
CA GLN A 147 2.38 0.97 -17.43
C GLN A 147 3.10 -0.31 -16.98
N ALA A 148 2.36 -1.33 -16.54
CA ALA A 148 2.95 -2.55 -15.98
C ALA A 148 3.91 -3.28 -16.95
N PRO A 149 3.61 -3.44 -18.27
CA PRO A 149 4.55 -4.03 -19.22
C PRO A 149 5.85 -3.23 -19.40
N GLN A 150 5.84 -1.96 -18.98
CA GLN A 150 6.99 -1.05 -19.05
C GLN A 150 7.77 -0.99 -17.73
N GLY A 151 7.46 -1.88 -16.79
CA GLY A 151 8.14 -1.98 -15.51
C GLY A 151 7.59 -1.07 -14.41
N LEU A 152 6.40 -0.48 -14.59
CA LEU A 152 5.77 0.38 -13.58
C LEU A 152 4.34 -0.10 -13.24
N ASP A 153 4.17 -0.80 -12.12
CA ASP A 153 2.87 -1.29 -11.65
C ASP A 153 2.14 -0.24 -10.78
N SER A 154 1.88 0.93 -11.35
CA SER A 154 1.21 2.03 -10.66
C SER A 154 -0.05 2.50 -11.38
N GLY A 155 -1.08 2.86 -10.60
CA GLY A 155 -2.27 3.55 -11.11
C GLY A 155 -2.11 5.06 -11.25
N ILE A 156 -0.97 5.62 -10.85
CA ILE A 156 -0.62 7.03 -11.05
C ILE A 156 -0.01 7.18 -12.45
N LEU A 157 -0.43 8.21 -13.19
CA LEU A 157 0.09 8.48 -14.53
C LEU A 157 1.52 8.99 -14.45
N SER A 158 2.49 8.22 -14.94
CA SER A 158 3.86 8.72 -15.07
C SER A 158 3.96 9.76 -16.19
N LEU A 159 4.87 10.71 -16.06
CA LEU A 159 5.13 11.72 -17.09
C LEU A 159 5.68 11.06 -18.37
N ALA A 160 6.46 9.98 -18.24
CA ALA A 160 6.92 9.17 -19.37
C ALA A 160 5.73 8.55 -20.13
N THR A 161 4.78 7.97 -19.41
CA THR A 161 3.52 7.44 -19.96
C THR A 161 2.70 8.53 -20.63
N ALA A 162 2.56 9.69 -19.98
CA ALA A 162 1.83 10.82 -20.54
C ALA A 162 2.42 11.27 -21.89
N ARG A 163 3.76 11.29 -22.01
CA ARG A 163 4.47 11.57 -23.27
C ARG A 163 4.22 10.50 -24.33
N GLN A 164 4.29 9.22 -23.99
CA GLN A 164 3.99 8.11 -24.92
C GLN A 164 2.55 8.13 -25.43
N LEU A 165 1.62 8.61 -24.60
CA LEU A 165 0.22 8.79 -24.96
C LEU A 165 -0.02 10.08 -25.76
N GLY A 166 0.98 10.95 -25.92
CA GLY A 166 0.89 12.24 -26.61
C GLY A 166 0.16 13.32 -25.80
N LEU A 167 0.11 13.19 -24.48
CA LEU A 167 -0.65 14.07 -23.58
C LEU A 167 0.23 15.12 -22.89
N ALA A 168 1.53 14.88 -22.79
CA ALA A 168 2.47 15.81 -22.20
C ALA A 168 3.54 16.18 -23.23
N VAL A 169 3.76 17.48 -23.39
CA VAL A 169 4.88 18.00 -24.18
C VAL A 169 6.17 17.78 -23.39
N VAL A 170 7.30 17.58 -24.08
CA VAL A 170 8.61 17.66 -23.43
C VAL A 170 8.80 19.11 -23.00
N ALA A 171 8.53 19.41 -21.72
CA ALA A 171 8.80 20.73 -21.17
C ALA A 171 10.31 21.00 -21.23
N ASP A 172 10.68 22.13 -21.83
CA ASP A 172 12.03 22.66 -21.84
C ASP A 172 12.38 23.12 -20.41
N PRO A 173 13.46 22.62 -19.78
CA PRO A 173 13.73 22.83 -18.35
C PRO A 173 14.02 24.30 -17.94
N GLN A 174 13.87 25.29 -18.82
CA GLN A 174 14.23 26.70 -18.57
C GLN A 174 13.09 27.72 -18.77
N SER A 175 11.82 27.33 -18.78
CA SER A 175 10.71 28.30 -18.87
C SER A 175 10.15 28.65 -17.48
N PRO A 176 10.50 29.80 -16.88
CA PRO A 176 9.69 30.38 -15.81
C PRO A 176 8.45 31.05 -16.42
N ASP A 177 7.28 30.85 -15.81
CA ASP A 177 6.07 31.64 -16.08
C ASP A 177 6.25 33.11 -15.65
#